data_AF-X6MLT1-F1
#
_entry.id   AF-X6MLT1-F1
#
_cell.length_a   1.000
_cell.length_b   1.000
_cell.length_c   1.000
_cell.angle_alpha   90.00
_cell.angle_beta   90.00
_cell.angle_gamma   90.00
#
_symmetry.space_group_name_H-M   'P 1'
#
loop_
_entity.id
_entity.type
_entity.pdbx_description
1 polymer ?
#
loop_
_entity_poly.entity_id
_entity_poly.type
_entity_poly.pdbx_seq_one_letter_code
_entity_poly.pdbx_strand_id
1 'polypeptide(L)'
;ENVNIASKDFEEVIEKQKSIQQKIYEKYLEKIKLKNQVDEAILNYTKCIEQYNNLCSIERNILIQKQQKEQKLIIVNQIYAFDKKVLKEFNEFNNKLQKLIEENQNWIEKEWSELEKKWSKWNSQEISIFIVHTSECKKSKINKYNKIIKKKKIDGISLSKMSKNDLMDIFHFETFLQACAMYDSFNEICKKYPINVIDSDKNVAKQAIPKEYLCPLSNSIMNDPVIALNGITYDRSSIMNQYQNIPNYSSLMTDKNVELFPDHALRQNIQNFLKNSK
;
A
#
# COMPACT_ATOMS: atom_id res chain seq x y z
N GLU A 1 -17.12 -138.06 12.31
CA GLU A 1 -17.58 -136.93 11.48
C GLU A 1 -17.75 -135.59 12.23
N ASN A 2 -17.92 -135.54 13.57
CA ASN A 2 -18.18 -134.27 14.30
C ASN A 2 -16.97 -133.35 14.59
N VAL A 3 -15.73 -133.84 14.59
CA VAL A 3 -14.54 -133.02 14.92
C VAL A 3 -14.15 -132.07 13.77
N ASN A 4 -14.49 -132.44 12.53
CA ASN A 4 -14.11 -131.70 11.33
C ASN A 4 -15.02 -130.49 11.04
N ILE A 5 -16.23 -130.45 11.63
CA ILE A 5 -17.19 -129.34 11.50
C ILE A 5 -16.87 -128.24 12.53
N ALA A 6 -16.55 -128.62 13.77
CA ALA A 6 -16.17 -127.68 14.83
C ALA A 6 -14.84 -126.95 14.56
N SER A 7 -13.87 -127.60 13.90
CA SER A 7 -12.62 -126.96 13.47
C SER A 7 -12.85 -125.89 12.41
N LYS A 8 -13.80 -126.13 11.49
CA LYS A 8 -14.12 -125.23 10.37
C LYS A 8 -14.86 -123.97 10.85
N ASP A 9 -15.80 -124.13 11.79
CA ASP A 9 -16.50 -123.01 12.43
C ASP A 9 -15.54 -122.09 13.21
N PHE A 10 -14.55 -122.67 13.90
CA PHE A 10 -13.55 -121.89 14.64
C PHE A 10 -12.63 -121.08 13.71
N GLU A 11 -12.24 -121.67 12.59
CA GLU A 11 -11.44 -121.01 11.54
C GLU A 11 -12.21 -119.85 10.89
N GLU A 12 -13.51 -120.02 10.63
CA GLU A 12 -14.38 -118.97 10.09
C GLU A 12 -14.55 -117.79 11.08
N VAL A 13 -14.61 -118.07 12.39
CA VAL A 13 -14.65 -117.04 13.44
C VAL A 13 -13.32 -116.26 13.50
N ILE A 14 -12.18 -116.94 13.36
CA ILE A 14 -10.86 -116.28 13.32
C ILE A 14 -10.73 -115.38 12.10
N GLU A 15 -11.18 -115.82 10.91
CA GLU A 15 -11.18 -114.99 9.70
C GLU A 15 -12.09 -113.76 9.84
N LYS A 16 -13.30 -113.94 10.38
CA LYS A 16 -14.22 -112.81 10.68
C LYS A 16 -13.60 -111.84 11.68
N GLN A 17 -12.93 -112.33 12.73
CA GLN A 17 -12.25 -111.49 13.71
C GLN A 17 -11.12 -110.68 13.08
N LYS A 18 -10.27 -111.30 12.25
CA LYS A 18 -9.21 -110.60 11.51
C LYS A 18 -9.78 -109.55 10.55
N SER A 19 -10.86 -109.88 9.82
CA SER A 19 -11.56 -108.95 8.93
C SER A 19 -12.13 -107.73 9.68
N ILE A 20 -12.73 -107.94 10.85
CA ILE A 20 -13.22 -106.84 11.70
C ILE A 20 -12.06 -106.00 12.24
N GLN A 21 -10.97 -106.63 12.71
CA GLN A 21 -9.79 -105.91 13.19
C GLN A 21 -9.19 -105.02 12.09
N GLN A 22 -9.11 -105.51 10.85
CA GLN A 22 -8.68 -104.73 9.69
C GLN A 22 -9.59 -103.50 9.48
N LYS A 23 -10.91 -103.69 9.46
CA LYS A 23 -11.89 -102.59 9.29
C LYS A 23 -11.82 -101.56 10.42
N ILE A 24 -11.61 -102.00 11.67
CA ILE A 24 -11.42 -101.12 12.82
C ILE A 24 -10.17 -100.25 12.62
N TYR A 25 -9.07 -100.86 12.18
CA TYR A 25 -7.83 -100.15 11.93
C TYR A 25 -7.96 -99.12 10.79
N GLU A 26 -8.62 -99.48 9.69
CA GLU A 26 -8.92 -98.57 8.59
C GLU A 26 -9.78 -97.38 9.07
N LYS A 27 -10.83 -97.65 9.84
CA LYS A 27 -11.69 -96.59 10.42
C LYS A 27 -10.93 -95.72 11.42
N TYR A 28 -10.00 -96.29 12.18
CA TYR A 28 -9.12 -95.53 13.06
C TYR A 28 -8.21 -94.57 12.29
N LEU A 29 -7.61 -95.02 11.19
CA LEU A 29 -6.80 -94.16 10.31
C LEU A 29 -7.64 -93.05 9.67
N GLU A 30 -8.85 -93.37 9.19
CA GLU A 30 -9.78 -92.38 8.64
C GLU A 30 -10.16 -91.32 9.69
N LYS A 31 -10.45 -91.74 10.93
CA LYS A 31 -10.71 -90.83 12.06
C LYS A 31 -9.55 -89.88 12.32
N ILE A 32 -8.31 -90.35 12.32
CA ILE A 32 -7.12 -89.49 12.48
C ILE A 32 -7.01 -88.49 11.34
N LYS A 33 -7.20 -88.94 10.10
CA LYS A 33 -7.14 -88.07 8.92
C LYS A 33 -8.17 -86.95 8.98
N LEU A 34 -9.42 -87.28 9.30
CA LEU A 34 -10.51 -86.30 9.46
C LEU A 34 -10.21 -85.34 10.61
N LYS A 35 -9.68 -85.82 11.74
CA LYS A 35 -9.27 -84.95 12.85
C LYS A 35 -8.22 -83.93 12.41
N ASN A 36 -7.18 -84.35 11.69
CA ASN A 36 -6.14 -83.43 11.22
C ASN A 36 -6.70 -82.37 10.27
N GLN A 37 -7.63 -82.74 9.38
CA GLN A 37 -8.31 -81.80 8.49
C GLN A 37 -9.16 -80.78 9.26
N VAL A 38 -9.86 -81.22 10.31
CA VAL A 38 -10.63 -80.33 11.19
C VAL A 38 -9.70 -79.38 11.94
N ASP A 39 -8.60 -79.88 12.50
CA ASP A 39 -7.63 -79.06 13.24
C ASP A 39 -6.99 -77.99 12.31
N GLU A 40 -6.66 -78.35 11.06
CA GLU A 40 -6.16 -77.41 10.04
C GLU A 40 -7.22 -76.35 9.65
N ALA A 41 -8.47 -76.77 9.46
CA ALA A 41 -9.57 -75.86 9.16
C ALA A 41 -9.82 -74.86 10.31
N ILE A 42 -9.76 -75.32 11.56
CA ILE A 42 -9.89 -74.46 12.75
C ILE A 42 -8.73 -73.45 12.82
N LEU A 43 -7.50 -73.89 12.55
CA LEU A 43 -6.33 -73.01 12.53
C LEU A 43 -6.48 -71.90 11.49
N ASN A 44 -6.86 -72.27 10.26
CA ASN A 44 -7.08 -71.32 9.17
C ASN A 44 -8.23 -70.35 9.47
N TYR A 45 -9.32 -70.84 10.05
CA TYR A 45 -10.45 -70.02 10.47
C TYR A 45 -10.05 -69.01 11.56
N THR A 46 -9.29 -69.45 12.56
CA THR A 46 -8.81 -68.59 13.65
C THR A 46 -7.90 -67.48 13.12
N LYS A 47 -6.98 -67.82 12.20
CA LYS A 47 -6.12 -66.84 11.53
C LYS A 47 -6.92 -65.82 10.71
N CYS A 48 -7.98 -66.27 10.03
CA CYS A 48 -8.88 -65.39 9.28
C CYS A 48 -9.62 -64.42 10.22
N ILE A 49 -10.14 -64.89 11.35
CA ILE A 49 -10.78 -64.03 12.37
C ILE A 49 -9.79 -62.98 12.88
N GLU A 50 -8.56 -63.37 13.20
CA GLU A 50 -7.55 -62.45 13.70
C GLU A 50 -7.24 -61.34 12.68
N GLN A 51 -7.08 -61.72 11.40
CA GLN A 51 -6.91 -60.76 10.31
C GLN A 51 -8.13 -59.85 10.15
N TYR A 52 -9.34 -60.39 10.19
CA TYR A 52 -10.59 -59.62 10.10
C TYR A 52 -10.73 -58.62 11.25
N ASN A 53 -10.46 -59.04 12.49
CA ASN A 53 -10.51 -58.17 13.66
C ASN A 53 -9.48 -57.04 13.57
N ASN A 54 -8.27 -57.34 13.07
CA ASN A 54 -7.25 -56.32 12.82
C ASN A 54 -7.73 -55.31 11.77
N LEU A 55 -8.34 -55.75 10.67
CA LEU A 55 -8.91 -54.85 9.66
C LEU A 55 -10.01 -53.97 10.22
N CYS A 56 -10.93 -54.52 11.02
CA CYS A 56 -11.99 -53.75 11.69
C CYS A 56 -11.42 -52.68 12.64
N SER A 57 -10.35 -53.01 13.37
CA SER A 57 -9.65 -52.07 14.25
C SER A 57 -9.02 -50.91 13.45
N ILE A 58 -8.37 -51.23 12.33
CA ILE A 58 -7.78 -50.23 11.43
C ILE A 58 -8.86 -49.32 10.84
N GLU A 59 -9.97 -49.88 10.34
CA GLU A 59 -11.09 -49.11 9.79
C GLU A 59 -11.65 -48.12 10.82
N ARG A 60 -11.87 -48.58 12.06
CA ARG A 60 -12.34 -47.74 13.15
C ARG A 60 -11.37 -46.59 13.44
N ASN A 61 -10.07 -46.85 13.45
CA ASN A 61 -9.06 -45.81 13.65
C ASN A 61 -9.06 -44.78 12.51
N ILE A 62 -9.18 -45.23 11.26
CA ILE A 62 -9.29 -44.34 10.09
C ILE A 62 -10.52 -43.44 10.22
N LEU A 63 -11.66 -43.99 10.63
CA LEU A 63 -12.90 -43.22 10.80
C LEU A 63 -12.75 -42.13 11.87
N ILE A 64 -12.15 -42.46 13.02
CA ILE A 64 -11.88 -41.49 14.09
C ILE A 64 -10.96 -40.38 13.58
N GLN A 65 -9.88 -40.73 12.86
CA GLN A 65 -8.96 -39.74 12.30
C GLN A 65 -9.65 -38.85 11.26
N LYS A 66 -10.52 -39.40 10.42
CA LYS A 66 -11.29 -38.64 9.43
C LYS A 66 -12.16 -37.59 10.13
N GLN A 67 -12.91 -37.99 11.15
CA GLN A 67 -13.78 -37.08 11.89
C GLN A 67 -12.99 -35.97 12.60
N GLN A 68 -11.84 -36.30 13.19
CA GLN A 68 -10.94 -35.30 13.78
C GLN A 68 -10.39 -34.30 12.74
N LYS A 69 -10.05 -34.77 11.53
CA LYS A 69 -9.59 -33.91 10.44
C LYS A 69 -10.71 -32.99 9.95
N GLU A 70 -11.94 -33.48 9.84
CA GLU A 70 -13.10 -32.66 9.48
C GLU A 70 -13.35 -31.54 10.50
N GLN A 71 -13.27 -31.83 11.81
CA GLN A 71 -13.38 -30.82 12.85
C GLN A 71 -12.28 -29.76 12.75
N LYS A 72 -11.02 -30.19 12.53
CA LYS A 72 -9.90 -29.26 12.32
C LYS A 72 -10.11 -28.37 11.10
N LEU A 73 -10.65 -28.92 10.01
CA LEU A 73 -10.95 -28.15 8.79
C LEU A 73 -11.99 -27.05 9.05
N ILE A 74 -13.02 -27.33 9.83
CA ILE A 74 -14.02 -26.32 10.24
C ILE A 74 -13.34 -25.17 10.99
N ILE A 75 -12.47 -25.48 11.95
CA ILE A 75 -11.74 -24.47 12.72
C ILE A 75 -10.84 -23.63 11.79
N VAL A 76 -10.10 -24.27 10.89
CA VAL A 76 -9.25 -23.56 9.92
C VAL A 76 -10.06 -22.61 9.04
N ASN A 77 -11.23 -23.02 8.59
CA ASN A 77 -12.12 -22.16 7.79
C ASN A 77 -12.66 -20.97 8.58
N GLN A 78 -12.95 -21.16 9.88
CA GLN A 78 -13.37 -20.06 10.76
C GLN A 78 -12.24 -19.05 10.97
N ILE A 79 -11.02 -19.53 11.21
CA ILE A 79 -9.82 -18.68 11.33
C ILE A 79 -9.62 -17.89 10.03
N TYR A 80 -9.66 -18.57 8.88
CA TYR A 80 -9.52 -17.92 7.57
C TYR A 80 -10.57 -16.82 7.33
N ALA A 81 -11.83 -17.08 7.69
CA ALA A 81 -12.91 -16.09 7.57
C ALA A 81 -12.67 -14.88 8.49
N PHE A 82 -12.20 -15.12 9.71
CA PHE A 82 -11.83 -14.07 10.65
C PHE A 82 -10.66 -13.22 10.14
N ASP A 83 -9.57 -13.85 9.69
CA ASP A 83 -8.39 -13.17 9.15
C ASP A 83 -8.76 -12.28 7.95
N LYS A 84 -9.62 -12.78 7.06
CA LYS A 84 -10.13 -12.00 5.93
C LYS A 84 -10.90 -10.75 6.37
N LYS A 85 -11.67 -10.85 7.46
CA LYS A 85 -12.39 -9.71 8.05
C LYS A 85 -11.41 -8.70 8.64
N VAL A 86 -10.44 -9.15 9.43
CA VAL A 86 -9.41 -8.29 10.03
C VAL A 86 -8.62 -7.55 8.95
N LEU A 87 -8.21 -8.25 7.90
CA LEU A 87 -7.47 -7.65 6.79
C LEU A 87 -8.29 -6.56 6.08
N LYS A 88 -9.59 -6.77 5.89
CA LYS A 88 -10.49 -5.76 5.31
C LYS A 88 -10.56 -4.51 6.19
N GLU A 89 -10.79 -4.67 7.49
CA GLU A 89 -10.87 -3.56 8.43
C GLU A 89 -9.54 -2.79 8.53
N PHE A 90 -8.41 -3.50 8.51
CA PHE A 90 -7.08 -2.90 8.47
C PHE A 90 -6.85 -2.05 7.22
N ASN A 91 -7.27 -2.54 6.04
CA ASN A 91 -7.17 -1.78 4.80
C ASN A 91 -8.05 -0.52 4.82
N GLU A 92 -9.27 -0.61 5.36
CA GLU A 92 -10.14 0.55 5.53
C GLU A 92 -9.52 1.59 6.48
N PHE A 93 -8.90 1.15 7.58
CA PHE A 93 -8.17 2.03 8.49
C PHE A 93 -6.98 2.71 7.80
N ASN A 94 -6.15 1.97 7.07
CA ASN A 94 -5.01 2.53 6.36
C ASN A 94 -5.43 3.56 5.31
N ASN A 95 -6.51 3.31 4.57
CA ASN A 95 -7.03 4.28 3.60
C ASN A 95 -7.47 5.58 4.28
N LYS A 96 -8.12 5.49 5.45
CA LYS A 96 -8.49 6.68 6.25
C LYS A 96 -7.25 7.42 6.75
N LEU A 97 -6.25 6.70 7.23
CA LEU A 97 -5.00 7.29 7.70
C LEU A 97 -4.27 8.01 6.57
N GLN A 98 -4.16 7.38 5.41
CA GLN A 98 -3.54 7.97 4.22
C GLN A 98 -4.25 9.26 3.81
N LYS A 99 -5.58 9.25 3.79
CA LYS A 99 -6.38 10.44 3.50
C LYS A 99 -6.12 11.57 4.51
N LEU A 100 -6.03 11.26 5.79
CA LEU A 100 -5.71 12.25 6.83
C LEU A 100 -4.30 12.82 6.67
N ILE A 101 -3.33 12.00 6.27
CA ILE A 101 -1.97 12.44 5.99
C ILE A 101 -1.96 13.41 4.80
N GLU A 102 -2.67 13.08 3.72
CA GLU A 102 -2.79 13.93 2.54
C GLU A 102 -3.51 15.25 2.85
N GLU A 103 -4.63 15.20 3.58
CA GLU A 103 -5.36 16.38 4.04
C GLU A 103 -4.47 17.28 4.92
N ASN A 104 -3.71 16.69 5.84
CA ASN A 104 -2.78 17.42 6.70
C ASN A 104 -1.61 18.02 5.91
N GLN A 105 -1.06 17.29 4.93
CA GLN A 105 0.02 17.79 4.07
C GLN A 105 -0.46 18.97 3.22
N ASN A 106 -1.62 18.84 2.59
CA ASN A 106 -2.26 19.93 1.83
C ASN A 106 -2.52 21.15 2.72
N TRP A 107 -2.96 20.93 3.97
CA TRP A 107 -3.15 22.01 4.93
C TRP A 107 -1.82 22.69 5.29
N ILE A 108 -0.77 21.93 5.60
CA ILE A 108 0.57 22.46 5.88
C ILE A 108 1.08 23.29 4.70
N GLU A 109 1.00 22.77 3.47
CA GLU A 109 1.45 23.48 2.27
C GLU A 109 0.69 24.79 2.04
N LYS A 110 -0.62 24.78 2.29
CA LYS A 110 -1.46 25.99 2.21
C LYS A 110 -1.05 27.02 3.25
N GLU A 111 -0.99 26.64 4.53
CA GLU A 111 -0.59 27.54 5.61
C GLU A 111 0.83 28.07 5.43
N TRP A 112 1.74 27.21 4.95
CA TRP A 112 3.10 27.59 4.65
C TRP A 112 3.16 28.60 3.50
N SER A 113 2.41 28.38 2.43
CA SER A 113 2.31 29.31 1.30
C SER A 113 1.75 30.67 1.73
N GLU A 114 0.71 30.69 2.57
CA GLU A 114 0.17 31.93 3.14
C GLU A 114 1.16 32.64 4.06
N LEU A 115 1.96 31.89 4.82
CA LEU A 115 3.08 32.43 5.60
C LEU A 115 4.13 33.07 4.67
N GLU A 116 4.59 32.37 3.65
CA GLU A 116 5.59 32.87 2.69
C GLU A 116 5.15 34.17 1.99
N LYS A 117 3.88 34.28 1.58
CA LYS A 117 3.34 35.49 0.93
C LYS A 117 3.52 36.76 1.76
N LYS A 118 3.52 36.65 3.08
CA LYS A 118 3.64 37.78 4.01
C LYS A 118 5.04 37.96 4.59
N TRP A 119 6.08 37.41 3.94
CA TRP A 119 7.44 37.37 4.47
C TRP A 119 7.99 38.73 4.96
N SER A 120 7.71 39.84 4.25
CA SER A 120 8.15 41.17 4.71
C SER A 120 7.54 41.62 6.03
N LYS A 121 6.37 41.09 6.37
CA LYS A 121 5.61 41.47 7.56
C LYS A 121 5.76 40.43 8.66
N TRP A 122 6.69 39.48 8.51
CA TRP A 122 6.88 38.44 9.51
C TRP A 122 7.26 39.03 10.87
N ASN A 123 6.56 38.55 11.90
CA ASN A 123 6.92 38.82 13.28
C ASN A 123 8.06 37.87 13.75
N SER A 124 8.54 38.11 14.96
CA SER A 124 9.68 37.34 15.49
C SER A 124 9.41 35.85 15.68
N GLN A 125 8.15 35.45 15.89
CA GLN A 125 7.76 34.05 15.97
C GLN A 125 7.74 33.41 14.59
N GLU A 126 7.18 34.09 13.58
CA GLU A 126 7.12 33.60 12.20
C GLU A 126 8.53 33.39 11.62
N ILE A 127 9.45 34.34 11.83
CA ILE A 127 10.86 34.18 11.45
C ILE A 127 11.51 32.99 12.20
N SER A 128 11.20 32.80 13.48
CA SER A 128 11.75 31.67 14.25
C SER A 128 11.20 30.31 13.81
N ILE A 129 9.93 30.25 13.41
CA ILE A 129 9.29 29.07 12.82
C ILE A 129 9.95 28.76 11.48
N PHE A 130 10.14 29.79 10.65
CA PHE A 130 10.83 29.67 9.37
C PHE A 130 12.23 29.06 9.52
N ILE A 131 13.06 29.67 10.38
CA ILE A 131 14.43 29.20 10.63
C ILE A 131 14.43 27.73 11.08
N VAL A 132 13.57 27.36 12.02
CA VAL A 132 13.54 25.98 12.54
C VAL A 132 13.08 24.99 11.49
N HIS A 133 12.10 25.37 10.67
CA HIS A 133 11.61 24.54 9.57
C HIS A 133 12.67 24.30 8.50
N THR A 134 13.38 25.34 8.05
CA THR A 134 14.37 25.24 6.95
C THR A 134 15.73 24.69 7.37
N SER A 135 16.10 24.83 8.64
CA SER A 135 17.41 24.36 9.14
C SER A 135 17.35 22.96 9.77
N GLU A 136 16.21 22.26 9.65
CA GLU A 136 15.95 20.95 10.27
C GLU A 136 16.27 20.92 11.77
N CYS A 137 16.10 22.06 12.43
CA CYS A 137 16.46 22.21 13.84
C CYS A 137 15.38 21.63 14.76
N LYS A 138 15.79 21.26 15.99
CA LYS A 138 14.85 20.85 17.02
C LYS A 138 13.87 21.98 17.34
N LYS A 139 12.56 21.67 17.43
CA LYS A 139 11.48 22.62 17.81
C LYS A 139 11.77 23.37 19.11
N SER A 140 12.54 22.79 20.03
CA SER A 140 12.98 23.44 21.26
C SER A 140 13.79 24.72 21.04
N LYS A 141 14.43 24.89 19.86
CA LYS A 141 15.21 26.09 19.50
C LYS A 141 14.35 27.28 19.07
N ILE A 142 13.05 27.11 18.78
CA ILE A 142 12.14 28.21 18.37
C ILE A 142 12.20 29.36 19.39
N ASN A 143 12.12 29.05 20.67
CA ASN A 143 12.15 30.07 21.74
C ASN A 143 13.50 30.81 21.81
N LYS A 144 14.61 30.12 21.54
CA LYS A 144 15.95 30.73 21.49
C LYS A 144 16.02 31.74 20.33
N TYR A 145 15.63 31.33 19.13
CA TYR A 145 15.66 32.20 17.96
C TYR A 145 14.70 33.38 18.10
N ASN A 146 13.48 33.15 18.57
CA ASN A 146 12.50 34.21 18.82
C ASN A 146 13.05 35.30 19.76
N LYS A 147 13.79 34.91 20.83
CA LYS A 147 14.46 35.88 21.72
C LYS A 147 15.55 36.69 21.00
N ILE A 148 16.38 36.03 20.18
CA ILE A 148 17.44 36.69 19.39
C ILE A 148 16.81 37.70 18.41
N ILE A 149 15.76 37.30 17.69
CA ILE A 149 15.06 38.11 16.69
C ILE A 149 14.44 39.34 17.34
N LYS A 150 13.76 39.19 18.48
CA LYS A 150 13.22 40.31 19.26
C LYS A 150 14.32 41.26 19.75
N LYS A 151 15.40 40.71 20.31
CA LYS A 151 16.52 41.51 20.85
C LYS A 151 17.22 42.32 19.76
N LYS A 152 17.45 41.72 18.59
CA LYS A 152 18.12 42.35 17.45
C LYS A 152 17.16 43.09 16.51
N LYS A 153 15.85 43.10 16.80
CA LYS A 153 14.79 43.73 15.99
C LYS A 153 14.84 43.30 14.51
N ILE A 154 15.05 42.01 14.28
CA ILE A 154 15.14 41.45 12.92
C ILE A 154 13.72 41.26 12.38
N ASP A 155 13.40 41.92 11.27
CA ASP A 155 12.18 41.72 10.49
C ASP A 155 12.50 41.05 9.14
N GLY A 156 11.47 40.73 8.34
CA GLY A 156 11.66 40.06 7.05
C GLY A 156 12.54 40.84 6.08
N ILE A 157 12.43 42.18 6.08
CA ILE A 157 13.24 43.05 5.21
C ILE A 157 14.70 43.03 5.65
N SER A 158 14.97 43.12 6.95
CA SER A 158 16.32 43.03 7.49
C SER A 158 16.94 41.66 7.19
N LEU A 159 16.12 40.60 7.29
CA LEU A 159 16.55 39.24 6.97
C LEU A 159 16.98 39.08 5.51
N SER A 160 16.29 39.73 4.56
CA SER A 160 16.63 39.70 3.12
C SER A 160 17.99 40.32 2.78
N LYS A 161 18.53 41.13 3.69
CA LYS A 161 19.82 41.83 3.50
C LYS A 161 20.98 41.11 4.17
N MET A 162 20.73 40.05 4.96
CA MET A 162 21.75 39.32 5.69
C MET A 162 22.51 38.35 4.78
N SER A 163 23.83 38.29 4.92
CA SER A 163 24.66 37.27 4.28
C SER A 163 24.59 35.93 5.04
N LYS A 164 25.09 34.85 4.40
CA LYS A 164 25.25 33.53 5.06
C LYS A 164 26.09 33.62 6.34
N ASN A 165 27.11 34.48 6.35
CA ASN A 165 27.95 34.71 7.52
C ASN A 165 27.19 35.46 8.63
N ASP A 166 26.42 36.49 8.27
CA ASP A 166 25.57 37.20 9.23
C ASP A 166 24.58 36.24 9.91
N LEU A 167 23.97 35.34 9.13
CA LEU A 167 23.05 34.33 9.65
C LEU A 167 23.74 33.35 10.62
N MET A 168 24.95 32.88 10.27
CA MET A 168 25.76 32.02 11.13
C MET A 168 26.08 32.71 12.46
N ASP A 169 26.55 33.95 12.40
CA ASP A 169 26.99 34.73 13.57
C ASP A 169 25.83 35.18 14.45
N ILE A 170 24.68 35.50 13.84
CA ILE A 170 23.50 35.99 14.57
C ILE A 170 22.76 34.86 15.26
N PHE A 171 22.53 33.75 14.56
CA PHE A 171 21.70 32.65 15.06
C PHE A 171 22.52 31.54 15.73
N HIS A 172 23.85 31.56 15.55
CA HIS A 172 24.75 30.53 16.07
C HIS A 172 24.29 29.13 15.65
N PHE A 173 24.15 28.94 14.34
CA PHE A 173 23.86 27.63 13.75
C PHE A 173 24.99 26.66 14.08
N GLU A 174 24.67 25.37 14.15
CA GLU A 174 25.66 24.31 14.47
C GLU A 174 26.57 24.06 13.27
N THR A 175 26.04 24.24 12.06
CA THR A 175 26.78 24.03 10.82
C THR A 175 26.52 25.18 9.85
N PHE A 176 27.52 25.48 9.02
CA PHE A 176 27.36 26.46 7.94
C PHE A 176 26.28 26.03 6.93
N LEU A 177 26.05 24.73 6.77
CA LEU A 177 24.98 24.19 5.92
C LEU A 177 23.58 24.66 6.37
N GLN A 178 23.34 24.80 7.67
CA GLN A 178 22.06 25.34 8.17
C GLN A 178 21.88 26.82 7.77
N ALA A 179 22.96 27.60 7.80
CA ALA A 179 22.93 29.00 7.33
C ALA A 179 22.73 29.08 5.82
N CYS A 180 23.37 28.21 5.04
CA CYS A 180 23.13 28.08 3.60
C CYS A 180 21.67 27.72 3.30
N ALA A 181 21.14 26.66 3.93
CA ALA A 181 19.78 26.19 3.70
C ALA A 181 18.74 27.26 4.01
N MET A 182 18.92 27.99 5.12
CA MET A 182 18.04 29.10 5.49
C MET A 182 18.14 30.26 4.48
N TYR A 183 19.36 30.68 4.12
CA TYR A 183 19.59 31.76 3.16
C TYR A 183 19.00 31.45 1.78
N ASP A 184 19.30 30.26 1.26
CA ASP A 184 18.84 29.83 -0.07
C ASP A 184 17.31 29.70 -0.07
N SER A 185 16.70 29.11 0.97
CA SER A 185 15.24 29.03 1.11
C SER A 185 14.57 30.41 1.19
N PHE A 186 15.15 31.34 1.96
CA PHE A 186 14.59 32.67 2.12
C PHE A 186 14.68 33.49 0.82
N ASN A 187 15.78 33.35 0.08
CA ASN A 187 15.93 33.98 -1.22
C ASN A 187 14.92 33.44 -2.24
N GLU A 188 14.64 32.14 -2.24
CA GLU A 188 13.60 31.57 -3.08
C GLU A 188 12.22 32.14 -2.74
N ILE A 189 11.90 32.34 -1.46
CA ILE A 189 10.67 33.03 -1.03
C ILE A 189 10.62 34.47 -1.55
N CYS A 190 11.71 35.22 -1.43
CA CYS A 190 11.79 36.59 -1.92
C CYS A 190 11.60 36.69 -3.44
N LYS A 191 12.13 35.71 -4.21
CA LYS A 191 11.92 35.62 -5.66
C LYS A 191 10.49 35.23 -6.02
N LYS A 192 9.92 34.28 -5.28
CA LYS A 192 8.55 33.76 -5.48
C LYS A 192 7.49 34.82 -5.17
N TYR A 193 7.75 35.67 -4.17
CA TYR A 193 6.86 36.75 -3.73
C TYR A 193 7.61 38.09 -3.71
N PRO A 194 7.87 38.69 -4.89
CA PRO A 194 8.58 39.95 -4.97
C PRO A 194 7.76 41.06 -4.34
N ILE A 195 8.39 41.86 -3.49
CA ILE A 195 7.77 43.08 -2.99
C ILE A 195 8.02 44.15 -4.04
N ASN A 196 6.95 44.80 -4.50
CA ASN A 196 7.06 46.06 -5.23
C ASN A 196 7.52 47.16 -4.27
N VAL A 197 8.76 47.06 -3.81
CA VAL A 197 9.46 48.22 -3.26
C VAL A 197 9.73 49.09 -4.48
N ILE A 198 9.08 50.26 -4.51
CA ILE A 198 9.49 51.36 -5.38
C ILE A 198 10.93 51.67 -4.98
N ASP A 199 11.88 51.07 -5.69
CA ASP A 199 13.31 51.28 -5.48
C ASP A 199 13.67 52.62 -6.14
N SER A 200 13.84 53.65 -5.32
CA SER A 200 14.79 54.69 -5.64
C SER A 200 16.19 54.05 -5.61
N ASP A 201 16.84 54.07 -6.77
CA ASP A 201 18.23 53.67 -6.98
C ASP A 201 18.54 52.18 -6.90
N LYS A 202 18.33 51.50 -8.04
CA LYS A 202 19.46 50.96 -8.82
C LYS A 202 19.02 50.46 -10.20
N ASN A 203 19.62 51.07 -11.22
CA ASN A 203 19.69 50.57 -12.59
C ASN A 203 20.35 49.18 -12.62
N VAL A 204 19.54 48.13 -12.50
CA VAL A 204 19.85 46.80 -13.02
C VAL A 204 18.64 46.41 -13.86
N ALA A 205 18.87 46.22 -15.16
CA ALA A 205 17.86 45.83 -16.13
C ALA A 205 17.16 44.53 -15.70
N LYS A 206 16.09 44.64 -14.92
CA LYS A 206 15.03 43.64 -14.89
C LYS A 206 14.45 43.65 -16.31
N GLN A 207 14.56 42.55 -17.04
CA GLN A 207 13.76 42.36 -18.25
C GLN A 207 12.30 42.44 -17.82
N ALA A 208 11.72 43.64 -17.94
CA ALA A 208 10.29 43.81 -17.78
C ALA A 208 9.63 42.94 -18.85
N ILE A 209 8.72 42.06 -18.43
CA ILE A 209 7.95 41.24 -19.36
C ILE A 209 7.29 42.18 -20.37
N PRO A 210 7.51 42.00 -21.68
CA PRO A 210 6.84 42.80 -22.69
C PRO A 210 5.33 42.81 -22.47
N LYS A 211 4.70 43.98 -22.51
CA LYS A 211 3.25 44.13 -22.23
C LYS A 211 2.38 43.25 -23.15
N GLU A 212 2.85 43.01 -24.37
CA GLU A 212 2.24 42.12 -25.35
C GLU A 212 2.13 40.65 -24.91
N TYR A 213 2.92 40.21 -23.92
CA TYR A 213 2.86 38.85 -23.38
C TYR A 213 1.88 38.71 -22.21
N LEU A 214 1.39 39.84 -21.68
CA LEU A 214 0.50 39.87 -20.53
C LEU A 214 -0.96 39.86 -20.99
N CYS A 215 -1.77 39.02 -20.37
CA CYS A 215 -3.21 39.03 -20.58
C CYS A 215 -3.81 40.33 -20.02
N PRO A 216 -4.63 41.07 -20.78
CA PRO A 216 -5.27 42.30 -20.30
C PRO A 216 -6.22 42.11 -19.11
N LEU A 217 -6.73 40.89 -18.90
CA LEU A 217 -7.65 40.58 -17.80
C LEU A 217 -6.92 40.18 -16.51
N SER A 218 -5.97 39.25 -16.60
CA SER A 218 -5.28 38.69 -15.44
C SER A 218 -3.93 39.36 -15.14
N ASN A 219 -3.46 40.25 -16.01
CA ASN A 219 -2.14 40.91 -15.94
C ASN A 219 -0.98 39.92 -15.74
N SER A 220 -1.16 38.69 -16.23
CA SER A 220 -0.24 37.56 -16.11
C SER A 220 0.19 37.09 -17.50
N ILE A 221 1.35 36.43 -17.61
CA ILE A 221 1.83 35.89 -18.89
C ILE A 221 0.78 34.91 -19.46
N MET A 222 0.44 35.08 -20.74
CA MET A 222 -0.51 34.22 -21.44
C MET A 222 0.11 32.83 -21.68
N ASN A 223 -0.54 31.78 -21.19
CA ASN A 223 -0.14 30.39 -21.45
C ASN A 223 -0.74 29.90 -22.77
N ASP A 224 -1.98 30.29 -23.05
CA ASP A 224 -2.68 30.00 -24.31
C ASP A 224 -3.30 31.29 -24.87
N PRO A 225 -2.50 32.13 -25.56
CA PRO A 225 -2.99 33.38 -26.12
C PRO A 225 -4.01 33.13 -27.24
N VAL A 226 -5.17 33.79 -27.12
CA VAL A 226 -6.29 33.73 -28.06
C VAL A 226 -6.81 35.13 -28.38
N ILE A 227 -7.02 35.40 -29.66
CA ILE A 227 -7.56 36.66 -30.17
C ILE A 227 -9.09 36.57 -30.12
N ALA A 228 -9.72 37.55 -29.49
CA ALA A 228 -11.17 37.71 -29.52
C ALA A 228 -11.61 38.64 -30.67
N LEU A 229 -12.91 38.72 -30.94
CA LEU A 229 -13.46 39.51 -32.06
C LEU A 229 -13.16 41.02 -31.98
N ASN A 230 -12.80 41.55 -30.82
CA ASN A 230 -12.32 42.92 -30.67
C ASN A 230 -10.85 43.13 -31.11
N GLY A 231 -10.18 42.09 -31.60
CA GLY A 231 -8.78 42.12 -32.03
C GLY A 231 -7.78 42.11 -30.87
N ILE A 232 -8.22 41.91 -29.63
CA ILE A 232 -7.36 41.86 -28.45
C ILE A 232 -7.05 40.39 -28.10
N THR A 233 -5.79 40.13 -27.77
CA THR A 233 -5.33 38.81 -27.34
C THR A 233 -5.45 38.66 -25.81
N TYR A 234 -6.02 37.56 -25.37
CA TYR A 234 -6.20 37.19 -23.96
C TYR A 234 -5.64 35.79 -23.70
N ASP A 235 -5.41 35.44 -22.44
CA ASP A 235 -5.25 34.03 -22.08
C ASP A 235 -6.61 33.33 -22.14
N ARG A 236 -6.70 32.16 -22.79
CA ARG A 236 -7.96 31.43 -22.98
C ARG A 236 -8.73 31.21 -21.67
N SER A 237 -8.03 30.86 -20.59
CA SER A 237 -8.69 30.63 -19.30
C SER A 237 -9.24 31.93 -18.70
N SER A 238 -8.53 33.04 -18.89
CA SER A 238 -8.92 34.35 -18.38
C SER A 238 -10.15 34.89 -19.10
N ILE A 239 -10.17 34.85 -20.43
CA ILE A 239 -11.32 35.33 -21.21
C ILE A 239 -12.56 34.47 -21.01
N MET A 240 -12.43 33.13 -20.96
CA MET A 240 -13.58 32.25 -20.72
C MET A 240 -14.24 32.49 -19.36
N ASN A 241 -13.46 32.83 -18.34
CA ASN A 241 -13.97 33.05 -16.98
C ASN A 241 -14.43 34.49 -16.73
N GLN A 242 -13.89 35.48 -17.46
CA GLN A 242 -14.04 36.90 -17.10
C GLN A 242 -14.47 37.81 -18.26
N TYR A 243 -14.91 37.27 -19.41
CA TYR A 243 -15.32 38.10 -20.56
C TYR A 243 -16.42 39.12 -20.21
N GLN A 244 -17.30 38.80 -19.26
CA GLN A 244 -18.38 39.70 -18.82
C GLN A 244 -17.86 41.00 -18.17
N ASN A 245 -16.61 41.00 -17.69
CA ASN A 245 -15.96 42.17 -17.10
C ASN A 245 -15.39 43.12 -18.16
N ILE A 246 -15.42 42.73 -19.44
CA ILE A 246 -14.93 43.57 -20.54
C ILE A 246 -16.01 44.59 -20.92
N PRO A 247 -15.68 45.89 -20.99
CA PRO A 247 -16.59 46.88 -21.54
C PRO A 247 -17.02 46.48 -22.96
N ASN A 248 -18.33 46.46 -23.21
CA ASN A 248 -18.90 46.03 -24.49
C ASN A 248 -18.63 44.55 -24.86
N TYR A 249 -18.62 43.63 -23.89
CA TYR A 249 -18.39 42.19 -24.13
C TYR A 249 -19.34 41.54 -25.15
N SER A 250 -20.51 42.14 -25.43
CA SER A 250 -21.40 41.70 -26.50
C SER A 250 -20.75 41.71 -27.88
N SER A 251 -19.73 42.55 -28.10
CA SER A 251 -18.96 42.56 -29.35
C SER A 251 -17.96 41.40 -29.48
N LEU A 252 -17.84 40.56 -28.46
CA LEU A 252 -16.96 39.37 -28.44
C LEU A 252 -17.73 38.09 -28.80
N MET A 253 -19.03 38.21 -29.09
CA MET A 253 -19.95 37.08 -29.20
C MET A 253 -20.52 36.94 -30.61
N THR A 254 -20.53 35.71 -31.13
CA THR A 254 -21.32 35.29 -32.29
C THR A 254 -22.29 34.21 -31.82
N ASP A 255 -23.58 34.34 -32.11
CA ASP A 255 -24.62 33.37 -31.68
C ASP A 255 -24.59 33.00 -30.18
N LYS A 256 -24.36 34.01 -29.33
CA LYS A 256 -24.26 33.90 -27.86
C LYS A 256 -23.04 33.12 -27.33
N ASN A 257 -22.07 32.79 -28.19
CA ASN A 257 -20.82 32.14 -27.78
C ASN A 257 -19.61 33.07 -28.01
N VAL A 258 -18.63 33.02 -27.10
CA VAL A 258 -17.38 33.78 -27.25
C VAL A 258 -16.54 33.08 -28.32
N GLU A 259 -16.31 33.77 -29.43
CA GLU A 259 -15.50 33.25 -30.52
C GLU A 259 -14.03 33.65 -30.33
N LEU A 260 -13.13 32.65 -30.32
CA LEU A 260 -11.72 32.82 -29.96
C LEU A 260 -10.83 32.12 -30.98
N PHE A 261 -9.86 32.86 -31.52
CA PHE A 261 -8.90 32.37 -32.49
C PHE A 261 -7.52 32.20 -31.83
N PRO A 262 -6.85 31.05 -31.96
CA PRO A 262 -5.54 30.85 -31.34
C PRO A 262 -4.46 31.76 -31.96
N ASP A 263 -3.67 32.43 -31.12
CA ASP A 263 -2.50 33.21 -31.54
C ASP A 263 -1.23 32.37 -31.41
N HIS A 264 -1.01 31.51 -32.41
CA HIS A 264 0.13 30.59 -32.39
C HIS A 264 1.49 31.32 -32.44
N ALA A 265 1.55 32.48 -33.09
CA ALA A 265 2.77 33.28 -33.19
C ALA A 265 3.15 33.87 -31.83
N LEU A 266 2.19 34.51 -31.14
CA LEU A 266 2.43 35.05 -29.80
C LEU A 266 2.75 33.94 -28.80
N ARG A 267 2.08 32.78 -28.90
CA ARG A 267 2.38 31.62 -28.05
C ARG A 267 3.84 31.17 -28.20
N GLN A 268 4.35 31.12 -29.44
CA GLN A 268 5.74 30.75 -29.70
C GLN A 268 6.72 31.81 -29.18
N ASN A 269 6.40 33.10 -29.34
CA ASN A 269 7.23 34.20 -28.82
C ASN A 269 7.33 34.17 -27.29
N ILE A 270 6.20 33.97 -26.60
CA ILE A 270 6.15 33.82 -25.14
C ILE A 270 6.99 32.61 -24.70
N GLN A 271 6.84 31.47 -25.37
CA GLN A 271 7.63 30.27 -25.06
C GLN A 271 9.13 30.49 -25.24
N ASN A 272 9.55 31.19 -26.30
CA ASN A 272 10.96 31.54 -26.53
C ASN A 272 11.48 32.50 -25.45
N PHE A 273 10.68 33.51 -25.06
CA PHE A 273 11.00 34.42 -23.96
C PHE A 273 11.22 33.65 -22.65
N LEU A 274 10.29 32.76 -22.28
CA LEU A 274 10.40 31.95 -21.05
C LEU A 274 11.59 30.98 -21.06
N LYS A 275 12.01 30.49 -22.23
CA LYS A 275 13.21 29.64 -22.36
C LYS A 275 14.51 30.44 -22.19
N ASN A 276 14.54 31.67 -22.70
CA ASN A 276 15.72 32.54 -22.64
C ASN A 276 15.85 33.29 -21.30
N SER A 277 14.80 33.29 -20.47
CA SER A 277 14.79 33.87 -19.11
C SER A 277 15.06 32.85 -17.99
N LYS A 278 15.33 31.58 -18.32
CA LYS A 278 15.83 30.55 -17.38
C LYS A 278 17.36 30.50 -17.41
#